data_AF-A0A8B3XUF6-F1
#
_entry.id   AF-A0A8B3XUF6-F1
#
_cell.length_a   1.000
_cell.length_b   1.000
_cell.length_c   1.000
_cell.angle_alpha   90.00
_cell.angle_beta   90.00
_cell.angle_gamma   90.00
#
_symmetry.space_group_name_H-M   'P 1'
#
loop_
_entity.id
_entity.type
_entity.pdbx_description
1 polymer ?
#
loop_
_entity_poly.entity_id
_entity_poly.type
_entity_poly.pdbx_seq_one_letter_code
_entity_poly.pdbx_strand_id
1 'polypeptide(L)'
;MPYSPQAAEPEQEPESETKLNQNRAEQCRKELDVLKVYNKASYEKYEVEYQAIASKTAKYMEVKDSLGADLNYMVMPAYQFQIREFCFRVKTRLSELVLRQAK
;
A
#
# COMPACT_ATOMS: atom_id res chain seq x y z
N MET A 1 -32.95 6.36 36.57
CA MET A 1 -32.74 5.67 35.28
C MET A 1 -32.69 6.72 34.19
N PRO A 2 -31.96 6.52 33.08
CA PRO A 2 -30.51 6.70 32.95
C PRO A 2 -30.17 7.65 31.78
N TYR A 3 -28.92 8.09 31.64
CA TYR A 3 -28.22 8.18 30.35
C TYR A 3 -26.73 8.34 30.67
N SER A 4 -26.02 7.21 30.63
CA SER A 4 -24.56 7.20 30.56
C SER A 4 -24.14 7.85 29.25
N PRO A 5 -23.19 8.80 29.23
CA PRO A 5 -22.56 9.19 27.99
C PRO A 5 -21.74 8.00 27.49
N GLN A 6 -22.10 7.58 26.28
CA GLN A 6 -21.46 6.61 25.43
C GLN A 6 -19.93 6.76 25.51
N ALA A 7 -19.25 5.64 25.72
CA ALA A 7 -17.80 5.55 25.64
C ALA A 7 -17.36 6.20 24.33
N ALA A 8 -16.51 7.22 24.43
CA ALA A 8 -15.78 7.73 23.29
C ALA A 8 -14.97 6.55 22.72
N GLU A 9 -15.38 6.07 21.55
CA GLU A 9 -14.50 5.27 20.71
C GLU A 9 -13.21 6.07 20.54
N PRO A 10 -12.04 5.46 20.77
CA PRO A 10 -10.80 6.16 20.55
C PRO A 10 -10.72 6.49 19.06
N GLU A 11 -10.71 7.78 18.72
CA GLU A 11 -10.17 8.30 17.47
C GLU A 11 -8.69 7.90 17.39
N GLN A 12 -8.45 6.64 17.04
CA GLN A 12 -7.20 6.03 16.70
C GLN A 12 -7.41 5.46 15.28
N GLU A 13 -6.65 5.72 14.23
CA GLU A 13 -5.37 6.40 14.06
C GLU A 13 -5.16 6.58 12.53
N PRO A 14 -5.52 7.71 11.90
CA PRO A 14 -5.12 7.95 10.50
C PRO A 14 -3.59 7.96 10.37
N GLU A 15 -2.88 8.39 11.42
CA GLU A 15 -1.41 8.41 11.46
C GLU A 15 -0.77 7.02 11.57
N SER A 16 -1.37 6.10 12.33
CA SER A 16 -0.84 4.74 12.52
C SER A 16 -1.11 3.86 11.32
N GLU A 17 -2.29 3.96 10.71
CA GLU A 17 -2.57 3.31 9.43
C GLU A 17 -1.66 3.86 8.34
N THR A 18 -1.41 5.17 8.32
CA THR A 18 -0.48 5.79 7.36
C THR A 18 0.95 5.28 7.56
N LYS A 19 1.46 5.24 8.80
CA LYS A 19 2.78 4.66 9.11
C LYS A 19 2.87 3.18 8.78
N LEU A 20 1.85 2.39 9.07
CA LEU A 20 1.79 0.97 8.72
C LEU A 20 1.83 0.77 7.20
N ASN A 21 1.09 1.59 6.45
CA ASN A 21 1.08 1.56 4.99
C ASN A 21 2.45 1.96 4.40
N GLN A 22 3.12 2.96 4.97
CA GLN A 22 4.49 3.34 4.57
C GLN A 22 5.47 2.19 4.77
N ASN A 23 5.48 1.58 5.97
CA ASN A 23 6.33 0.41 6.26
C ASN A 23 6.06 -0.75 5.28
N ARG A 24 4.79 -1.03 4.96
CA ARG A 24 4.42 -2.06 3.98
C ARG A 24 4.91 -1.75 2.57
N ALA A 25 4.84 -0.50 2.13
CA ALA A 25 5.32 -0.08 0.82
C ALA A 25 6.85 -0.19 0.70
N GLU A 26 7.59 0.18 1.75
CA GLU A 26 9.04 0.02 1.81
C GLU A 26 9.46 -1.46 1.77
N GLN A 27 8.79 -2.31 2.54
CA GLN A 27 9.07 -3.74 2.54
C GLN A 27 8.75 -4.38 1.18
N CYS A 28 7.62 -4.00 0.59
CA CYS A 28 7.21 -4.42 -0.74
C CYS A 28 8.23 -4.05 -1.83
N ARG A 29 8.84 -2.86 -1.73
CA ARG A 29 9.94 -2.49 -2.63
C ARG A 29 11.12 -3.45 -2.51
N LYS A 30 11.52 -3.79 -1.28
CA LYS A 30 12.59 -4.78 -1.04
C LYS A 30 12.23 -6.16 -1.58
N GLU A 31 10.99 -6.62 -1.37
CA GLU A 31 10.50 -7.89 -1.90
C GLU A 31 10.51 -7.91 -3.45
N LEU A 32 10.17 -6.79 -4.09
CA LEU A 32 10.28 -6.64 -5.54
C LEU A 32 11.74 -6.75 -6.03
N ASP A 33 12.68 -6.13 -5.32
CA ASP A 33 14.11 -6.25 -5.68
C ASP A 33 14.62 -7.69 -5.51
N VAL A 34 14.12 -8.45 -4.53
CA VAL A 34 14.40 -9.88 -4.40
C VAL A 34 13.80 -10.68 -5.56
N LEU A 35 12.59 -10.34 -6.01
CA LEU A 35 11.94 -11.01 -7.15
C LEU A 35 12.82 -10.98 -8.41
N LYS A 36 13.62 -9.93 -8.59
CA LYS A 36 14.59 -9.81 -9.70
C LYS A 36 15.59 -10.97 -9.75
N VAL A 37 16.00 -11.49 -8.59
CA VAL A 37 16.94 -12.62 -8.47
C VAL A 37 16.28 -13.92 -8.94
N TYR A 38 14.99 -14.11 -8.63
CA TYR A 38 14.25 -15.33 -8.96
C TYR A 38 13.68 -15.33 -10.39
N ASN A 39 13.23 -14.18 -10.88
CA ASN A 39 12.60 -14.07 -12.19
C ASN A 39 12.63 -12.62 -12.73
N LYS A 40 13.59 -12.34 -13.62
CA LYS A 40 13.78 -11.01 -14.22
C LYS A 40 12.55 -10.50 -15.00
N ALA A 41 11.89 -11.37 -15.77
CA ALA A 41 10.73 -10.97 -16.57
C ALA A 41 9.52 -10.58 -15.68
N SER A 42 9.30 -11.33 -14.60
CA SER A 42 8.29 -10.98 -13.60
C SER A 42 8.64 -9.66 -12.92
N TYR A 43 9.91 -9.47 -12.52
CA TYR A 43 10.37 -8.21 -11.95
C TYR A 43 10.12 -7.01 -12.87
N GLU A 44 10.51 -7.07 -14.15
CA GLU A 44 10.32 -5.96 -15.10
C GLU A 44 8.84 -5.58 -15.22
N LYS A 45 7.94 -6.56 -15.26
CA LYS A 45 6.49 -6.31 -15.27
C LYS A 45 6.02 -5.60 -13.99
N TYR A 46 6.38 -6.12 -12.83
CA TYR A 46 5.95 -5.54 -11.55
C TYR A 46 6.61 -4.19 -11.26
N GLU A 47 7.84 -3.95 -11.75
CA GLU A 47 8.52 -2.65 -11.66
C GLU A 47 7.74 -1.56 -12.40
N VAL A 48 7.30 -1.84 -13.63
CA VAL A 48 6.48 -0.88 -14.41
C VAL A 48 5.16 -0.59 -13.70
N GLU A 49 4.49 -1.62 -13.17
CA GLU A 49 3.27 -1.45 -12.37
C GLU A 49 3.52 -0.62 -11.10
N TYR A 50 4.61 -0.89 -10.37
CA TYR A 50 4.98 -0.15 -9.17
C TYR A 50 5.23 1.34 -9.46
N GLN A 51 6.01 1.64 -10.50
CA GLN A 51 6.30 3.02 -10.91
C GLN A 51 5.03 3.76 -11.33
N ALA A 52 4.09 3.08 -12.00
CA ALA A 52 2.80 3.68 -12.36
C ALA A 52 1.95 4.02 -11.11
N ILE A 53 1.90 3.14 -10.10
CA ILE A 53 1.19 3.39 -8.83
C ILE A 53 1.86 4.53 -8.06
N ALA A 54 3.19 4.52 -7.96
CA ALA A 54 3.96 5.55 -7.28
C ALA A 54 3.75 6.92 -7.94
N SER A 55 3.81 7.00 -9.27
CA SER A 55 3.60 8.25 -10.01
C SER A 55 2.18 8.82 -9.82
N LYS A 56 1.14 7.97 -9.88
CA LYS A 56 -0.25 8.42 -9.63
C LYS A 56 -0.44 8.90 -8.19
N THR A 57 0.14 8.18 -7.23
CA THR A 57 0.06 8.54 -5.81
C THR A 57 0.81 9.85 -5.53
N ALA A 58 1.99 10.05 -6.12
CA ALA A 58 2.76 11.28 -6.00
C ALA A 58 1.97 12.50 -6.52
N LYS A 59 1.38 12.39 -7.72
CA LYS A 59 0.52 13.44 -8.28
C LYS A 59 -0.66 13.77 -7.37
N TYR A 60 -1.29 12.76 -6.76
CA TYR A 60 -2.34 12.99 -5.78
C TYR A 60 -1.83 13.72 -4.54
N MET A 61 -0.68 13.30 -3.99
CA MET A 61 -0.10 13.93 -2.81
C MET A 61 0.27 15.40 -3.05
N GLU A 62 0.74 15.76 -4.25
CA GLU A 62 1.04 17.14 -4.64
C GLU A 62 -0.19 18.06 -4.58
N VAL A 63 -1.37 17.54 -4.92
CA VAL A 63 -2.60 18.33 -4.97
C VAL A 63 -3.53 18.10 -3.78
N LYS A 64 -3.22 17.13 -2.91
CA LYS A 64 -4.10 16.68 -1.81
C LYS A 64 -4.64 17.85 -0.98
N ASP A 65 -3.79 18.79 -0.63
CA ASP A 65 -4.17 19.92 0.24
C ASP A 65 -5.00 21.00 -0.49
N SER A 66 -5.06 20.93 -1.84
CA SER A 66 -5.91 21.77 -2.68
C SER A 66 -7.26 21.13 -3.00
N LEU A 67 -7.46 19.85 -2.67
CA LEU A 67 -8.72 19.14 -2.89
C LEU A 67 -9.68 19.34 -1.71
N GLY A 68 -10.98 19.42 -2.00
CA GLY A 68 -12.02 19.45 -0.97
C GLY A 68 -12.00 18.17 -0.12
N ALA A 69 -12.41 18.28 1.15
CA ALA A 69 -12.37 17.19 2.12
C ALA A 69 -13.12 15.93 1.67
N ASP A 70 -14.28 16.09 1.03
CA ASP A 70 -15.10 14.98 0.51
C ASP A 70 -14.36 14.16 -0.57
N LEU A 71 -13.73 14.87 -1.52
CA LEU A 71 -12.94 14.21 -2.56
C LEU A 71 -11.70 13.50 -1.97
N ASN A 72 -11.00 14.13 -1.03
CA ASN A 72 -9.88 13.51 -0.34
C ASN A 72 -10.29 12.24 0.42
N TYR A 73 -11.45 12.27 1.09
CA TYR A 73 -11.99 11.12 1.82
C TYR A 73 -12.25 9.92 0.89
N MET A 74 -12.69 10.16 -0.34
CA MET A 74 -12.92 9.09 -1.32
C MET A 74 -11.62 8.60 -1.98
N VAL A 75 -10.70 9.50 -2.31
CA VAL A 75 -9.55 9.20 -3.17
C VAL A 75 -8.35 8.68 -2.38
N MET A 76 -8.13 9.15 -1.15
CA MET A 76 -7.01 8.71 -0.32
C MET A 76 -7.02 7.19 -0.05
N PRO A 77 -8.16 6.58 0.35
CA PRO A 77 -8.22 5.14 0.59
C PRO A 77 -8.00 4.32 -0.69
N ALA A 78 -8.42 4.84 -1.85
CA ALA A 78 -8.22 4.17 -3.13
C ALA A 78 -6.74 4.02 -3.47
N TYR A 79 -5.93 5.07 -3.31
CA TYR A 79 -4.48 4.99 -3.53
C TYR A 79 -3.78 4.11 -2.50
N GLN A 80 -4.17 4.21 -1.22
CA GLN A 80 -3.65 3.32 -0.19
C GLN A 80 -3.99 1.85 -0.45
N PHE A 81 -5.18 1.56 -0.98
CA PHE A 81 -5.57 0.21 -1.36
C PHE A 81 -4.76 -0.29 -2.56
N GLN A 82 -4.60 0.52 -3.61
CA GLN A 82 -3.85 0.14 -4.81
C GLN A 82 -2.43 -0.33 -4.49
N ILE A 83 -1.68 0.41 -3.66
CA ILE A 83 -0.32 -0.01 -3.28
C ILE A 83 -0.34 -1.28 -2.42
N ARG A 84 -1.29 -1.40 -1.49
CA ARG A 84 -1.42 -2.60 -0.63
C ARG A 84 -1.73 -3.85 -1.44
N GLU A 85 -2.66 -3.75 -2.38
CA GLU A 85 -3.04 -4.85 -3.28
C GLU A 85 -1.85 -5.26 -4.15
N PHE A 86 -1.18 -4.29 -4.78
CA PHE A 86 0.02 -4.54 -5.57
C PHE A 86 1.08 -5.29 -4.76
N CYS A 87 1.38 -4.82 -3.55
CA CYS A 87 2.37 -5.43 -2.69
C CYS A 87 2.02 -6.86 -2.27
N PHE A 88 0.73 -7.14 -2.06
CA PHE A 88 0.27 -8.51 -1.82
C PHE A 88 0.51 -9.43 -3.03
N ARG A 89 0.31 -8.94 -4.26
CA ARG A 89 0.59 -9.71 -5.48
C ARG A 89 2.07 -10.03 -5.62
N VAL A 90 2.96 -9.05 -5.39
CA VAL A 90 4.42 -9.26 -5.40
C VAL A 90 4.81 -10.30 -4.36
N LYS A 91 4.35 -10.16 -3.11
CA LYS A 91 4.64 -11.08 -2.02
C LYS A 91 4.21 -12.51 -2.32
N THR A 92 3.00 -12.68 -2.86
CA THR A 92 2.46 -13.99 -3.25
C THR A 92 3.33 -14.63 -4.32
N ARG A 93 3.66 -13.88 -5.38
CA ARG A 93 4.49 -14.38 -6.47
C ARG A 93 5.90 -14.75 -6.02
N LEU A 94 6.52 -13.92 -5.20
CA LEU A 94 7.83 -14.20 -4.62
C LEU A 94 7.79 -15.46 -3.75
N SER A 95 6.77 -15.60 -2.90
CA SER A 95 6.61 -16.78 -2.03
C SER A 95 6.50 -18.08 -2.83
N GLU A 96 5.74 -18.08 -3.93
CA GLU A 96 5.68 -19.25 -4.83
C GLU A 96 7.05 -19.59 -5.42
N LEU A 97 7.83 -18.59 -5.83
CA LEU A 97 9.15 -18.80 -6.46
C LEU A 97 10.17 -19.33 -5.44
N VAL A 98 10.16 -18.78 -4.22
CA VAL A 98 11.00 -19.24 -3.11
C VAL A 98 10.67 -20.69 -2.76
N LEU A 99 9.39 -21.02 -2.61
CA LEU A 99 8.96 -22.40 -2.29
C LEU A 99 9.27 -23.40 -3.40
N ARG A 100 9.17 -23.01 -4.69
CA ARG A 100 9.53 -23.89 -5.81
C ARG A 100 11.02 -24.19 -5.88
N GLN A 101 11.89 -23.27 -5.45
CA GLN A 101 13.34 -23.48 -5.40
C GLN A 101 13.82 -24.17 -4.13
N ALA A 102 12.97 -24.30 -3.10
CA ALA A 102 13.29 -24.98 -1.84
C ALA A 102 13.14 -26.53 -1.92
N LYS A 103 13.11 -27.10 -3.13
CA LYS A 103 13.08 -28.55 -3.41
C LYS A 103 14.32 -28.94 -4.19
#